data_AF-A0A136KUD7-F1
#
_entry.id   AF-A0A136KUD7-F1
#
_cell.length_a   1.000
_cell.length_b   1.000
_cell.length_c   1.000
_cell.angle_alpha   90.00
_cell.angle_beta   90.00
_cell.angle_gamma   90.00
#
_symmetry.space_group_name_H-M   'P 1'
#
loop_
_entity.id
_entity.type
_entity.pdbx_description
1 polymer ?
#
loop_
_entity_poly.entity_id
_entity_poly.type
_entity_poly.pdbx_seq_one_letter_code
_entity_poly.pdbx_strand_id
1 'polypeptide(L)'
;MMLVTYFFSAPSPRRKIALTLLMALLVGAFSALLIMFLAPANALRINPEKSSPTMVQVVFRSLDFTYAFLIDSFRSLPIPFIVLSVIFTLCSLIIFTKYEDKVKNPRLIWLLLIIPLITYAIIFATFAPSAYGQSYPVERVRFPAFIILNIGIMLLSVCLGYFLSYIKLNKLTNSMVLAVILLALFYPLWMIRQPMQTYEYRRLWAKRWDERKKYDLYRHQ
;
A
#
# COMPACT_ATOMS: atom_id res chain seq x y z
N MET A 1 -10.21 6.21 8.15
CA MET A 1 -11.16 5.39 8.93
C MET A 1 -12.62 5.82 8.75
N MET A 2 -12.93 7.14 8.69
CA MET A 2 -14.28 7.64 8.39
C MET A 2 -14.88 7.02 7.12
N LEU A 3 -14.15 6.87 6.02
CA LEU A 3 -14.71 6.30 4.78
C LEU A 3 -15.24 4.86 4.93
N VAL A 4 -14.50 3.98 5.62
CA VAL A 4 -14.90 2.56 5.78
C VAL A 4 -16.06 2.45 6.75
N THR A 5 -16.01 3.12 7.90
CA THR A 5 -17.13 3.10 8.86
C THR A 5 -18.37 3.81 8.31
N TYR A 6 -18.20 4.84 7.46
CA TYR A 6 -19.30 5.54 6.76
C TYR A 6 -19.93 4.72 5.65
N PHE A 7 -19.16 3.86 4.97
CA PHE A 7 -19.72 2.91 4.01
C PHE A 7 -20.62 1.86 4.67
N PHE A 8 -20.29 1.47 5.91
CA PHE A 8 -21.00 0.43 6.66
C PHE A 8 -22.02 0.96 7.70
N SER A 9 -22.09 2.26 7.94
CA SER A 9 -23.01 2.85 8.93
C SER A 9 -24.03 3.77 8.27
N ALA A 10 -25.31 3.39 8.40
CA ALA A 10 -26.56 4.05 7.97
C ALA A 10 -26.64 4.54 6.50
N PRO A 11 -27.80 4.41 5.83
CA PRO A 11 -28.00 4.97 4.49
C PRO A 11 -27.96 6.51 4.54
N SER A 12 -26.81 7.09 4.21
CA SER A 12 -26.64 8.54 4.08
C SER A 12 -26.71 8.97 2.59
N PRO A 13 -27.19 10.19 2.27
CA PRO A 13 -27.19 10.69 0.89
C PRO A 13 -25.79 10.73 0.26
N ARG A 14 -24.75 11.01 1.06
CA ARG A 14 -23.35 11.07 0.56
C ARG A 14 -22.81 9.68 0.20
N ARG A 15 -23.35 8.59 0.77
CA ARG A 15 -22.97 7.23 0.39
C ARG A 15 -23.29 6.95 -1.07
N LYS A 16 -24.45 7.40 -1.56
CA LYS A 16 -24.83 7.24 -2.98
C LYS A 16 -23.83 7.95 -3.88
N ILE A 17 -23.48 9.20 -3.57
CA ILE A 17 -22.49 9.96 -4.34
C ILE A 17 -21.12 9.27 -4.34
N ALA A 18 -20.64 8.83 -3.18
CA ALA A 18 -19.35 8.13 -3.07
C ALA A 18 -19.34 6.82 -3.86
N LEU A 19 -20.43 6.04 -3.83
CA LEU A 19 -20.60 4.82 -4.62
C LEU A 19 -20.61 5.12 -6.12
N THR A 20 -21.33 6.15 -6.56
CA THR A 20 -21.36 6.55 -7.97
C THR A 20 -19.98 6.96 -8.47
N LEU A 21 -19.24 7.76 -7.68
CA LEU A 21 -17.86 8.14 -8.02
C LEU A 21 -16.91 6.95 -8.06
N LEU A 22 -17.04 6.02 -7.10
CA LEU A 22 -16.24 4.81 -7.06
C LEU A 22 -16.52 3.89 -8.25
N MET A 23 -17.80 3.74 -8.63
CA MET A 23 -18.20 2.98 -9.82
C MET A 23 -17.71 3.65 -11.11
N ALA A 24 -17.83 4.97 -11.23
CA ALA A 24 -17.32 5.71 -12.39
C ALA A 24 -15.80 5.55 -12.53
N LEU A 25 -15.06 5.63 -11.42
CA LEU A 25 -13.62 5.40 -11.39
C LEU A 25 -13.25 3.97 -11.80
N LEU A 26 -14.02 2.97 -11.33
CA LEU A 26 -13.78 1.56 -11.65
C LEU A 26 -14.07 1.26 -13.13
N VAL A 27 -15.15 1.79 -13.68
CA VAL A 27 -15.47 1.70 -15.12
C VAL A 27 -14.40 2.40 -15.95
N GLY A 28 -13.96 3.60 -15.56
CA GLY A 28 -12.89 4.32 -16.25
C GLY A 28 -11.57 3.56 -16.26
N ALA A 29 -11.16 3.01 -15.10
CA ALA A 29 -9.96 2.19 -14.98
C ALA A 29 -10.04 0.91 -15.83
N PHE A 30 -11.19 0.23 -15.84
CA PHE A 30 -11.40 -0.98 -16.63
C PHE A 30 -11.38 -0.69 -18.14
N SER A 31 -12.06 0.37 -18.58
CA SER A 31 -12.04 0.83 -19.97
C SER A 31 -10.63 1.19 -20.42
N ALA A 32 -9.84 1.88 -19.58
CA ALA A 32 -8.45 2.20 -19.89
C ALA A 32 -7.58 0.94 -20.05
N LEU A 33 -7.76 -0.08 -19.19
CA LEU A 33 -7.09 -1.37 -19.33
C LEU A 33 -7.47 -2.09 -20.62
N LEU A 34 -8.76 -2.06 -20.99
CA LEU A 34 -9.27 -2.69 -22.20
C LEU A 34 -8.71 -2.00 -23.46
N ILE A 35 -8.71 -0.67 -23.50
CA ILE A 35 -8.10 0.11 -24.58
C ILE A 35 -6.60 -0.20 -24.71
N MET A 36 -5.89 -0.26 -23.57
CA MET A 36 -4.47 -0.63 -23.56
C MET A 36 -4.29 -2.05 -24.14
N PHE A 37 -5.10 -3.02 -23.73
CA PHE A 37 -4.98 -4.40 -24.21
C PHE A 37 -5.24 -4.52 -25.71
N LEU A 38 -6.22 -3.78 -26.24
CA LEU A 38 -6.57 -3.80 -27.66
C LEU A 38 -5.68 -2.89 -28.53
N ALA A 39 -4.81 -2.07 -27.94
CA ALA A 39 -3.99 -1.13 -28.69
C ALA A 39 -2.99 -1.88 -29.61
N PRO A 40 -3.03 -1.67 -30.93
CA PRO A 40 -2.19 -2.41 -31.89
C PRO A 40 -0.69 -2.16 -31.68
N ALA A 41 -0.32 -1.00 -31.14
CA ALA A 41 1.05 -0.67 -30.78
C ALA A 41 1.68 -1.65 -29.77
N ASN A 42 0.86 -2.33 -28.97
CA ASN A 42 1.36 -3.33 -28.03
C ASN A 42 1.77 -4.64 -28.72
N ALA A 43 1.09 -5.03 -29.81
CA ALA A 43 1.49 -6.18 -30.61
C ALA A 43 2.86 -5.94 -31.28
N LEU A 44 3.18 -4.68 -31.61
CA LEU A 44 4.46 -4.30 -32.24
C LEU A 44 5.63 -4.17 -31.25
N ARG A 45 5.35 -3.92 -29.96
CA ARG A 45 6.37 -3.74 -28.91
C ARG A 45 6.73 -5.04 -28.19
N ILE A 46 5.86 -6.03 -28.23
CA ILE A 46 6.13 -7.35 -27.64
C ILE A 46 7.04 -8.09 -28.62
N ASN A 47 8.21 -8.49 -28.12
CA ASN A 47 9.28 -9.11 -28.88
C ASN A 47 8.71 -10.21 -29.83
N PRO A 48 8.91 -10.17 -31.15
CA PRO A 48 8.26 -11.09 -32.09
C PRO A 48 8.53 -12.57 -31.79
N GLU A 49 9.62 -12.88 -31.07
CA GLU A 49 9.95 -14.22 -30.59
C GLU A 49 9.06 -14.72 -29.44
N LYS A 50 8.44 -13.82 -28.67
CA LYS A 50 7.55 -14.13 -27.56
C LYS A 50 6.15 -13.67 -27.92
N SER A 51 5.27 -14.62 -28.26
CA SER A 51 3.85 -14.33 -28.46
C SER A 51 3.27 -13.52 -27.29
N SER A 52 2.34 -12.60 -27.59
CA SER A 52 1.63 -11.84 -26.57
C SER A 52 0.99 -12.79 -25.53
N PRO A 53 1.11 -12.49 -24.23
CA PRO A 53 0.59 -13.39 -23.21
C PRO A 53 -0.93 -13.44 -23.28
N THR A 54 -1.51 -14.62 -23.05
CA THR A 54 -2.98 -14.75 -22.96
C THR A 54 -3.48 -14.03 -21.70
N MET A 55 -4.75 -13.58 -21.70
CA MET A 55 -5.35 -12.92 -20.52
C MET A 55 -5.23 -13.78 -19.26
N VAL A 56 -5.40 -15.10 -19.42
CA VAL A 56 -5.24 -16.09 -18.34
C VAL A 56 -3.82 -16.08 -17.79
N GLN A 57 -2.80 -16.05 -18.65
CA GLN A 57 -1.40 -15.94 -18.22
C GLN A 57 -1.11 -14.64 -17.48
N VAL A 58 -1.70 -13.52 -17.93
CA VAL A 58 -1.55 -12.23 -17.25
C VAL A 58 -2.13 -12.30 -15.84
N VAL A 59 -3.33 -12.85 -15.68
CA VAL A 59 -3.98 -13.02 -14.37
C VAL A 59 -3.13 -13.87 -13.44
N PHE A 60 -2.69 -15.07 -13.87
CA PHE A 60 -1.86 -15.94 -13.01
C PHE A 60 -0.51 -15.31 -12.68
N ARG A 61 0.15 -14.68 -13.65
CA ARG A 61 1.42 -14.00 -13.40
C ARG A 61 1.25 -12.81 -12.46
N SER A 62 0.14 -12.07 -12.51
CA SER A 62 -0.16 -11.01 -11.55
C SER A 62 -0.38 -11.55 -10.14
N LEU A 63 -1.02 -12.72 -9.99
CA LEU A 63 -1.13 -13.40 -8.69
C LEU A 63 0.26 -13.79 -8.17
N ASP A 64 1.09 -14.42 -9.00
CA ASP A 64 2.46 -14.82 -8.64
C ASP A 64 3.30 -13.63 -8.23
N PHE A 65 3.25 -12.53 -8.99
CA PHE A 65 3.99 -11.30 -8.69
C PHE A 65 3.53 -10.66 -7.38
N THR A 66 2.23 -10.67 -7.11
CA THR A 66 1.66 -10.13 -5.87
C THR A 66 2.08 -10.97 -4.67
N TYR A 67 1.99 -12.29 -4.80
CA TYR A 67 2.41 -13.22 -3.77
C TYR A 67 3.91 -13.10 -3.47
N ALA A 68 4.75 -13.11 -4.51
CA ALA A 68 6.19 -12.94 -4.39
C ALA A 68 6.54 -11.60 -3.73
N PHE A 69 5.89 -10.51 -4.12
CA PHE A 69 6.07 -9.20 -3.51
C PHE A 69 5.72 -9.18 -2.03
N LEU A 70 4.61 -9.79 -1.62
CA LEU A 70 4.21 -9.83 -0.22
C LEU A 70 5.23 -10.62 0.62
N ILE A 71 5.64 -11.80 0.15
CA ILE A 71 6.66 -12.60 0.83
C ILE A 71 7.96 -11.83 0.94
N ASP A 72 8.45 -11.26 -0.15
CA ASP A 72 9.68 -10.50 -0.18
C ASP A 72 9.60 -9.28 0.76
N SER A 73 8.48 -8.57 0.76
CA SER A 73 8.25 -7.43 1.65
C SER A 73 8.34 -7.84 3.12
N PHE A 74 7.62 -8.90 3.52
CA PHE A 74 7.61 -9.35 4.92
C PHE A 74 8.94 -9.97 5.36
N ARG A 75 9.69 -10.59 4.45
CA ARG A 75 11.03 -11.13 4.75
C ARG A 75 12.10 -10.04 4.81
N SER A 76 12.04 -9.06 3.93
CA SER A 76 13.03 -8.00 3.81
C SER A 76 12.82 -6.89 4.84
N LEU A 77 11.57 -6.58 5.20
CA LEU A 77 11.20 -5.46 6.07
C LEU A 77 10.28 -5.88 7.25
N PRO A 78 10.61 -6.94 8.03
CA PRO A 78 9.75 -7.38 9.12
C PRO A 78 9.66 -6.34 10.25
N ILE A 79 10.79 -5.70 10.60
CA ILE A 79 10.85 -4.72 11.70
C ILE A 79 9.98 -3.49 11.41
N PRO A 80 10.06 -2.82 10.23
CA PRO A 80 9.14 -1.73 9.89
C PRO A 80 7.67 -2.09 10.06
N PHE A 81 7.26 -3.27 9.60
CA PHE A 81 5.86 -3.69 9.69
C PHE A 81 5.42 -3.96 11.13
N ILE A 82 6.28 -4.56 11.95
CA ILE A 82 5.99 -4.77 13.37
C ILE A 82 5.87 -3.43 14.09
N VAL A 83 6.84 -2.52 13.91
CA VAL A 83 6.84 -1.20 14.55
C VAL A 83 5.61 -0.40 14.14
N LEU A 84 5.31 -0.35 12.84
CA LEU A 84 4.11 0.30 12.31
C LEU A 84 2.85 -0.30 12.94
N SER A 85 2.76 -1.63 12.99
CA SER A 85 1.60 -2.32 13.54
C SER A 85 1.40 -2.02 15.02
N VAL A 86 2.47 -2.04 15.81
CA VAL A 86 2.46 -1.73 17.25
C VAL A 86 2.02 -0.29 17.47
N ILE A 87 2.62 0.69 16.80
CA ILE A 87 2.27 2.10 16.96
C ILE A 87 0.78 2.32 16.68
N PHE A 88 0.28 1.86 15.53
CA PHE A 88 -1.12 2.10 15.16
C PHE A 88 -2.12 1.33 16.04
N THR A 89 -1.76 0.12 16.48
CA THR A 89 -2.57 -0.66 17.43
C THR A 89 -2.68 0.06 18.76
N LEU A 90 -1.55 0.49 19.33
CA LEU A 90 -1.49 1.12 20.64
C LEU A 90 -2.12 2.52 20.63
N CYS A 91 -1.91 3.31 19.58
CA CYS A 91 -2.59 4.59 19.39
C CYS A 91 -4.11 4.40 19.30
N SER A 92 -4.57 3.45 18.49
CA SER A 92 -5.99 3.10 18.37
C SER A 92 -6.57 2.66 19.72
N LEU A 93 -5.86 1.83 20.45
CA LEU A 93 -6.22 1.38 21.80
C LEU A 93 -6.45 2.57 22.75
N ILE A 94 -5.51 3.51 22.86
CA ILE A 94 -5.64 4.70 23.74
C ILE A 94 -6.81 5.58 23.30
N ILE A 95 -6.98 5.79 21.99
CA ILE A 95 -8.05 6.64 21.46
C ILE A 95 -9.40 6.02 21.81
N PHE A 96 -9.57 4.72 21.57
CA PHE A 96 -10.84 4.06 21.78
C PHE A 96 -11.12 3.81 23.26
N THR A 97 -10.16 3.51 24.14
CA THR A 97 -10.42 3.33 25.59
C THR A 97 -11.10 4.51 26.28
N LYS A 98 -10.99 5.72 25.74
CA LYS A 98 -11.66 6.93 26.27
C LYS A 98 -13.15 7.06 25.91
N TYR A 99 -13.65 6.30 24.94
CA TYR A 99 -15.08 6.30 24.61
C TYR A 99 -15.83 5.38 25.57
N GLU A 100 -16.73 5.93 26.39
CA GLU A 100 -17.51 5.15 27.38
C GLU A 100 -18.64 4.34 26.72
N ASP A 101 -19.30 4.91 25.70
CA ASP A 101 -20.44 4.28 25.00
C ASP A 101 -20.02 3.41 23.81
N LYS A 102 -19.16 2.42 24.05
CA LYS A 102 -18.78 1.47 22.99
C LYS A 102 -19.83 0.41 22.80
N VAL A 103 -20.72 0.61 21.83
CA VAL A 103 -21.55 -0.48 21.34
C VAL A 103 -20.67 -1.49 20.62
N LYS A 104 -20.68 -2.75 21.10
CA LYS A 104 -20.02 -3.86 20.39
C LYS A 104 -20.71 -4.06 19.04
N ASN A 105 -20.03 -3.69 17.96
CA ASN A 105 -20.52 -3.96 16.61
C ASN A 105 -19.82 -5.22 16.06
N PRO A 106 -20.49 -6.39 16.06
CA PRO A 106 -19.88 -7.63 15.60
C PRO A 106 -19.47 -7.58 14.13
N ARG A 107 -20.05 -6.68 13.33
CA ARG A 107 -19.71 -6.54 11.91
C ARG A 107 -18.30 -6.01 11.69
N LEU A 108 -17.69 -5.35 12.68
CA LEU A 108 -16.32 -4.85 12.57
C LEU A 108 -15.28 -5.98 12.46
N ILE A 109 -15.61 -7.21 12.88
CA ILE A 109 -14.69 -8.35 12.75
C ILE A 109 -14.41 -8.69 11.29
N TRP A 110 -15.41 -8.49 10.42
CA TRP A 110 -15.26 -8.69 8.98
C TRP A 110 -14.22 -7.75 8.37
N LEU A 111 -13.95 -6.60 8.98
CA LEU A 111 -12.89 -5.70 8.49
C LEU A 111 -11.51 -6.34 8.60
N LEU A 112 -11.26 -7.20 9.59
CA LEU A 112 -9.99 -7.92 9.73
C LEU A 112 -9.71 -8.86 8.54
N LEU A 113 -10.77 -9.36 7.90
CA LEU A 113 -10.67 -10.23 6.71
C LEU A 113 -10.76 -9.43 5.41
N ILE A 114 -11.61 -8.41 5.35
CA ILE A 114 -11.82 -7.59 4.15
C ILE A 114 -10.61 -6.70 3.85
N ILE A 115 -9.94 -6.13 4.86
CA ILE A 115 -8.80 -5.22 4.66
C ILE A 115 -7.64 -5.95 3.94
N PRO A 116 -7.16 -7.13 4.40
CA PRO A 116 -6.12 -7.87 3.68
C PRO A 116 -6.53 -8.26 2.26
N LEU A 117 -7.80 -8.68 2.07
CA LEU A 117 -8.30 -9.08 0.75
C LEU A 117 -8.32 -7.91 -0.24
N ILE A 118 -8.82 -6.74 0.18
CA ILE A 118 -8.80 -5.52 -0.64
C ILE A 118 -7.35 -5.08 -0.90
N THR A 119 -6.48 -5.13 0.11
CA THR A 119 -5.06 -4.75 -0.03
C THR A 119 -4.38 -5.64 -1.07
N TYR A 120 -4.59 -6.95 -1.01
CA TYR A 120 -4.09 -7.91 -2.00
C TYR A 120 -4.64 -7.60 -3.40
N ALA A 121 -5.95 -7.38 -3.53
CA ALA A 121 -6.60 -7.11 -4.82
C ALA A 121 -6.07 -5.83 -5.50
N ILE A 122 -5.82 -4.76 -4.72
CA ILE A 122 -5.26 -3.51 -5.27
C ILE A 122 -3.80 -3.69 -5.69
N ILE A 123 -2.98 -4.42 -4.91
CA ILE A 123 -1.59 -4.73 -5.30
C ILE A 123 -1.57 -5.58 -6.57
N PHE A 124 -2.44 -6.60 -6.64
CA PHE A 124 -2.65 -7.43 -7.82
C PHE A 124 -2.94 -6.58 -9.07
N ALA A 125 -3.89 -5.64 -8.97
CA ALA A 125 -4.20 -4.73 -10.07
C ALA A 125 -2.99 -3.85 -10.47
N THR A 126 -2.19 -3.42 -9.48
CA THR A 126 -0.98 -2.61 -9.72
C THR A 126 0.08 -3.38 -10.51
N PHE A 127 0.14 -4.71 -10.41
CA PHE A 127 1.10 -5.56 -11.13
C PHE A 127 0.59 -6.12 -12.45
N ALA A 128 -0.68 -5.89 -12.81
CA ALA A 128 -1.24 -6.31 -14.10
C ALA A 128 -0.43 -5.80 -15.33
N PRO A 129 0.01 -4.53 -15.39
CA PRO A 129 0.83 -4.05 -16.51
C PRO A 129 2.19 -4.76 -16.62
N SER A 130 2.84 -5.06 -15.50
CA SER A 130 4.12 -5.77 -15.48
C SER A 130 3.97 -7.24 -15.90
N ALA A 131 2.90 -7.90 -15.46
CA ALA A 131 2.57 -9.26 -15.88
C ALA A 131 2.31 -9.34 -17.40
N TYR A 132 1.61 -8.35 -17.95
CA TYR A 132 1.42 -8.20 -19.40
C TYR A 132 2.74 -7.97 -20.13
N GLY A 133 3.61 -7.11 -19.60
CA GLY A 133 4.98 -6.91 -20.09
C GLY A 133 5.95 -8.07 -19.83
N GLN A 134 5.44 -9.22 -19.38
CA GLN A 134 6.17 -10.46 -19.10
C GLN A 134 7.42 -10.30 -18.21
N SER A 135 7.44 -9.30 -17.34
CA SER A 135 8.59 -8.98 -16.48
C SER A 135 8.15 -8.67 -15.06
N TYR A 136 8.91 -9.14 -14.08
CA TYR A 136 8.63 -8.80 -12.68
C TYR A 136 8.69 -7.28 -12.49
N PRO A 137 7.80 -6.66 -11.70
CA PRO A 137 7.77 -5.21 -11.53
C PRO A 137 9.14 -4.67 -11.11
N VAL A 138 9.62 -3.66 -11.84
CA VAL A 138 10.81 -2.89 -11.46
C VAL A 138 10.53 -2.10 -10.17
N GLU A 139 11.57 -1.72 -9.44
CA GLU A 139 11.46 -1.11 -8.10
C GLU A 139 10.49 0.08 -8.04
N ARG A 140 10.52 0.97 -9.03
CA ARG A 140 9.60 2.14 -9.12
C ARG A 140 8.12 1.76 -9.23
N VAL A 141 7.80 0.59 -9.77
CA VAL A 141 6.42 0.07 -9.88
C VAL A 141 6.00 -0.64 -8.59
N ARG A 142 6.96 -1.17 -7.81
CA ARG A 142 6.69 -1.73 -6.49
C ARG A 142 6.39 -0.67 -5.44
N PHE A 143 6.89 0.56 -5.62
CA PHE A 143 6.70 1.64 -4.64
C PHE A 143 5.21 1.93 -4.32
N PRO A 144 4.30 2.11 -5.30
CA PRO A 144 2.87 2.20 -5.00
C PRO A 144 2.31 0.99 -4.24
N ALA A 145 2.75 -0.23 -4.59
CA ALA A 145 2.33 -1.45 -3.88
C ALA A 145 2.78 -1.44 -2.41
N PHE A 146 3.97 -0.93 -2.10
CA PHE A 146 4.41 -0.72 -0.72
C PHE A 146 3.54 0.28 0.03
N ILE A 147 3.12 1.38 -0.61
CA ILE A 147 2.21 2.35 0.02
C ILE A 147 0.88 1.67 0.35
N ILE A 148 0.31 0.92 -0.59
CA ILE A 148 -0.95 0.19 -0.41
C ILE A 148 -0.83 -0.82 0.73
N LEU A 149 0.28 -1.58 0.78
CA LEU A 149 0.55 -2.56 1.84
C LEU A 149 0.64 -1.88 3.22
N ASN A 150 1.38 -0.77 3.33
CA ASN A 150 1.49 -0.02 4.58
C ASN A 150 0.13 0.52 5.06
N ILE A 151 -0.68 1.07 4.15
CA ILE A 151 -2.05 1.52 4.49
C ILE A 151 -2.90 0.34 4.96
N GLY A 152 -2.82 -0.82 4.30
CA GLY A 152 -3.52 -2.04 4.70
C GLY A 152 -3.14 -2.49 6.12
N ILE A 153 -1.84 -2.53 6.41
CA ILE A 153 -1.31 -2.85 7.74
C ILE A 153 -1.79 -1.83 8.78
N MET A 154 -1.68 -0.53 8.52
CA MET A 154 -2.16 0.53 9.42
C MET A 154 -3.65 0.35 9.75
N LEU A 155 -4.49 0.11 8.74
CA LEU A 155 -5.93 -0.09 8.94
C LEU A 155 -6.22 -1.35 9.76
N LEU A 156 -5.50 -2.44 9.50
CA LEU A 156 -5.63 -3.69 10.25
C LEU A 156 -5.23 -3.49 11.72
N SER A 157 -4.13 -2.79 11.97
CA SER A 157 -3.65 -2.44 13.31
C SER A 157 -4.61 -1.54 14.06
N VAL A 158 -5.23 -0.56 13.38
CA VAL A 158 -6.27 0.26 14.00
C VAL A 158 -7.48 -0.58 14.39
N CYS A 159 -7.92 -1.52 13.55
CA CYS A 159 -9.01 -2.44 13.89
C CYS A 159 -8.63 -3.32 15.09
N LEU A 160 -7.40 -3.84 15.12
CA LEU A 160 -6.90 -4.64 16.24
C LEU A 160 -6.87 -3.83 17.54
N GLY A 161 -6.38 -2.59 17.51
CA GLY A 161 -6.41 -1.68 18.66
C GLY A 161 -7.82 -1.35 19.14
N TYR A 162 -8.78 -1.21 18.23
CA TYR A 162 -10.20 -1.07 18.57
C TYR A 162 -10.71 -2.30 19.33
N PHE A 163 -10.40 -3.52 18.87
CA PHE A 163 -10.79 -4.75 19.58
C PHE A 163 -10.12 -4.88 20.95
N LEU A 164 -8.83 -4.56 21.05
CA LEU A 164 -8.13 -4.56 22.33
C LEU A 164 -8.71 -3.53 23.30
N SER A 165 -9.34 -2.46 22.81
CA SER A 165 -9.96 -1.43 23.65
C SER A 165 -11.19 -1.90 24.43
N TYR A 166 -11.73 -3.09 24.14
CA TYR A 166 -12.76 -3.73 24.97
C TYR A 166 -12.19 -4.34 26.25
N ILE A 167 -10.87 -4.54 26.32
CA ILE A 167 -10.18 -4.99 27.52
C ILE A 167 -10.07 -3.78 28.45
N LYS A 168 -10.55 -3.89 29.69
CA LYS A 168 -10.41 -2.83 30.69
C LYS A 168 -8.93 -2.72 31.08
N LEU A 169 -8.33 -1.56 30.79
CA LEU A 169 -6.93 -1.28 31.12
C LEU A 169 -6.85 -0.36 32.34
N ASN A 170 -5.90 -0.64 33.22
CA ASN A 170 -5.61 0.21 34.37
C ASN A 170 -4.85 1.47 33.93
N LYS A 171 -4.87 2.54 34.73
CA LYS A 171 -4.13 3.78 34.44
C LYS A 171 -2.63 3.54 34.21
N LEU A 172 -2.03 2.61 34.97
CA LEU A 172 -0.62 2.23 34.81
C LEU A 172 -0.34 1.64 33.41
N THR A 173 -1.27 0.84 32.88
CA THR A 173 -1.14 0.25 31.55
C THR A 173 -1.14 1.31 30.47
N ASN A 174 -1.92 2.38 30.59
CA ASN A 174 -1.90 3.50 29.63
C ASN A 174 -0.53 4.20 29.60
N SER A 175 0.10 4.41 30.76
CA SER A 175 1.46 4.98 30.82
C SER A 175 2.51 4.06 30.18
N MET A 176 2.40 2.74 30.41
CA MET A 176 3.28 1.77 29.76
C MET A 176 3.09 1.72 28.24
N VAL A 177 1.84 1.76 27.77
CA VAL A 177 1.52 1.82 26.34
C VAL A 177 2.14 3.06 25.70
N LEU A 178 2.04 4.22 26.36
CA LEU A 178 2.65 5.45 25.89
C LEU A 178 4.18 5.33 25.81
N ALA A 179 4.82 4.74 26.82
CA ALA A 179 6.27 4.51 26.82
C ALA A 179 6.69 3.59 25.66
N VAL A 180 5.92 2.54 25.36
CA VAL A 180 6.19 1.65 24.22
C VAL A 180 6.01 2.36 22.88
N ILE A 181 4.98 3.21 22.74
CA ILE A 181 4.82 4.04 21.53
C ILE A 181 6.05 4.96 21.36
N LEU A 182 6.47 5.64 22.42
CA LEU A 182 7.65 6.52 22.39
C LEU A 182 8.91 5.75 22.00
N LEU A 183 9.12 4.56 22.57
CA LEU A 183 10.23 3.69 22.22
C LEU A 183 10.18 3.27 20.74
N ALA A 184 8.99 2.90 20.24
CA ALA A 184 8.78 2.50 18.85
C ALA A 184 9.05 3.66 17.86
N LEU A 185 8.81 4.91 18.26
CA LEU A 185 9.12 6.10 17.46
C LEU A 185 10.63 6.36 17.30
N PHE A 186 11.49 5.76 18.13
CA PHE A 186 12.95 5.82 17.89
C PHE A 186 13.37 5.00 16.67
N TYR A 187 12.60 4.00 16.25
CA TYR A 187 12.92 3.20 15.08
C TYR A 187 13.01 4.01 13.77
N PRO A 188 11.98 4.80 13.37
CA PRO A 188 12.09 5.62 12.17
C PRO A 188 13.22 6.66 12.27
N LEU A 189 13.49 7.20 13.48
CA LEU A 189 14.63 8.11 13.69
C LEU A 189 15.96 7.41 13.46
N TRP A 190 16.11 6.16 13.91
CA TRP A 190 17.29 5.34 13.65
C TRP A 190 17.45 5.03 12.16
N MET A 191 16.35 4.77 11.45
CA MET A 191 16.35 4.49 10.00
C MET A 191 16.81 5.65 9.12
N ILE A 192 16.83 6.90 9.62
CA ILE A 192 17.39 8.07 8.92
C ILE A 192 18.87 7.85 8.55
N ARG A 193 19.59 6.97 9.25
CA ARG A 193 21.00 6.65 8.95
C ARG A 193 21.18 6.03 7.56
N GLN A 194 20.23 5.22 7.07
CA GLN A 194 20.38 4.56 5.77
C GLN A 194 20.40 5.53 4.57
N PRO A 195 19.45 6.48 4.41
CA PRO A 195 19.56 7.47 3.35
C PRO A 195 20.80 8.36 3.51
N MET A 196 21.23 8.67 4.74
CA MET A 196 22.46 9.43 4.99
C MET A 196 23.72 8.70 4.50
N GLN A 197 23.81 7.38 4.69
CA GLN A 197 24.96 6.59 4.21
C GLN A 197 25.07 6.58 2.67
N THR A 198 23.94 6.68 1.96
CA THR A 198 23.92 6.68 0.49
C THR A 198 23.84 8.08 -0.11
N TYR A 199 23.86 9.13 0.72
CA TYR A 199 23.67 10.51 0.30
C TYR A 199 24.72 10.96 -0.72
N GLU A 200 26.01 10.78 -0.40
CA GLU A 200 27.10 11.21 -1.26
C GLU A 200 27.07 10.54 -2.64
N TYR A 201 26.81 9.23 -2.66
CA TYR A 201 26.65 8.48 -3.91
C TYR A 201 25.51 9.05 -4.77
N ARG A 202 24.34 9.28 -4.18
CA ARG A 202 23.16 9.84 -4.89
C ARG A 202 23.42 11.27 -5.36
N ARG A 203 24.11 12.09 -4.55
CA ARG A 203 24.52 13.46 -4.89
C ARG A 203 25.44 13.49 -6.11
N LEU A 204 26.48 12.64 -6.12
CA LEU A 204 27.39 12.52 -7.27
C LEU A 204 26.68 12.02 -8.52
N TRP A 205 25.76 11.06 -8.37
CA TRP A 205 24.97 10.57 -9.49
C TRP A 205 24.08 11.66 -10.11
N ALA A 206 23.42 12.46 -9.27
CA ALA A 206 22.63 13.60 -9.72
C ALA A 206 23.50 14.65 -10.46
N LYS A 207 24.68 14.97 -9.92
CA LYS A 207 25.63 15.89 -10.57
C LYS A 207 26.04 15.43 -11.97
N ARG A 208 26.40 14.14 -12.11
CA ARG A 208 26.75 13.55 -13.42
C ARG A 208 25.58 13.55 -14.41
N TRP A 209 24.35 13.40 -13.90
CA TRP A 209 23.14 13.50 -14.73
C TRP A 209 22.98 14.92 -15.30
N ASP A 210 23.21 15.94 -14.48
CA ASP A 210 23.16 17.34 -14.91
C ASP A 210 24.28 17.71 -15.88
N GLU A 211 25.48 17.17 -15.69
CA GLU A 211 26.62 17.35 -16.61
C GLU A 211 26.34 16.76 -18.00
N ARG A 212 25.72 15.57 -18.08
CA ARG A 212 25.32 14.96 -19.37
C ARG A 212 24.33 15.83 -20.13
N LYS A 213 23.31 16.37 -19.45
CA LYS A 213 22.34 17.27 -20.08
C LYS A 213 23.00 18.52 -20.68
N LYS A 214 24.01 19.07 -20.01
CA LYS A 214 24.77 20.21 -20.54
C LYS A 214 25.54 19.82 -21.80
N TYR A 215 26.18 18.65 -21.80
CA TYR A 215 26.92 18.15 -22.96
C TYR A 215 26.01 17.96 -24.19
N ASP A 216 24.83 17.37 -24.02
CA ASP A 216 23.88 17.15 -25.12
C ASP A 216 23.38 18.48 -25.72
N LEU A 217 23.22 19.53 -24.91
CA LEU A 217 22.85 20.87 -25.39
C LEU A 217 23.92 21.50 -26.28
N TYR A 218 25.20 21.36 -25.92
CA TYR A 218 26.32 21.88 -26.73
C TYR A 218 26.53 21.10 -28.02
N ARG A 219 26.11 19.84 -28.10
CA ARG A 219 26.24 19.00 -29.30
C ARG A 219 25.26 19.41 -30.41
N HIS A 220 24.20 20.11 -30.08
CA HIS A 220 23.13 20.51 -31.00
C HIS A 220 23.17 22.00 -31.40
N GLN A 221 24.26 22.70 -31.08
CA GLN A 221 24.58 24.04 -31.58
C GLN A 221 25.67 23.96 -32.64
#